data_AF-A0A451CMB9-F1
#
_entry.id   AF-A0A451CMB9-F1
#
_cell.length_a   1.000
_cell.length_b   1.000
_cell.length_c   1.000
_cell.angle_alpha   90.00
_cell.angle_beta   90.00
_cell.angle_gamma   90.00
#
_symmetry.space_group_name_H-M   'P 1'
#
loop_
_entity.id
_entity.type
_entity.pdbx_description
1 polymer ?
#
loop_
_entity_poly.entity_id
_entity_poly.type
_entity_poly.pdbx_seq_one_letter_code
_entity_poly.pdbx_strand_id
1 'polypeptide(L)'
;MPYQNIDASLSPADAKAVKDAFDTVLKKLPFLVNLTPQERKATFKAGPDSVSFVQNALTAAQDHPDILPASFSTKEFKNDVDLFTVLTELGTIAASVACYVLRNSRDIVP
;
A
#
# COMPACT_ATOMS: atom_id res chain seq x y z
N MET A 1 3.50 -24.17 -22.23
CA MET A 1 4.32 -22.95 -22.09
C MET A 1 5.64 -23.39 -21.47
N PRO A 2 6.82 -23.03 -22.02
CA PRO A 2 8.09 -23.49 -21.47
C PRO A 2 8.27 -22.83 -20.10
N TYR A 3 8.24 -23.62 -19.03
CA TYR A 3 8.64 -23.17 -17.70
C TYR A 3 10.12 -22.80 -17.77
N GLN A 4 10.41 -21.50 -17.66
CA GLN A 4 11.78 -21.03 -17.57
C GLN A 4 12.22 -21.25 -16.12
N ASN A 5 12.90 -22.36 -15.85
CA ASN A 5 13.49 -22.63 -14.53
C ASN A 5 14.34 -21.42 -14.14
N ILE A 6 13.94 -20.76 -13.05
CA ILE A 6 14.69 -19.63 -12.51
C ILE A 6 15.87 -20.21 -11.71
N ASP A 7 16.99 -20.44 -12.39
CA ASP A 7 18.30 -20.69 -11.78
C ASP A 7 18.87 -19.38 -11.22
N ALA A 8 18.18 -18.80 -10.23
CA ALA A 8 18.65 -17.61 -9.53
C ALA A 8 19.00 -17.96 -8.08
N SER A 9 20.28 -17.86 -7.75
CA SER A 9 20.77 -17.93 -6.37
C SER A 9 20.64 -16.55 -5.73
N LEU A 10 19.91 -16.46 -4.62
CA LEU A 10 19.90 -15.27 -3.76
C LEU A 10 21.05 -15.37 -2.76
N SER A 11 22.01 -14.45 -2.83
CA SER A 11 23.09 -14.40 -1.85
C SER A 11 22.52 -14.13 -0.44
N PRO A 12 23.10 -14.74 0.63
CA PRO A 12 22.70 -14.43 2.00
C PRO A 12 22.78 -12.94 2.35
N ALA A 13 23.70 -12.21 1.71
CA ALA A 13 23.84 -10.76 1.85
C ALA A 13 22.62 -10.00 1.30
N ASP A 14 22.16 -10.37 0.11
CA ASP A 14 21.00 -9.75 -0.54
C ASP A 14 19.70 -10.07 0.20
N ALA A 15 19.56 -11.31 0.67
CA ALA A 15 18.42 -11.71 1.51
C ALA A 15 18.36 -10.91 2.82
N LYS A 16 19.52 -10.59 3.41
CA LYS A 16 19.60 -9.73 4.59
C LYS A 16 19.25 -8.27 4.25
N ALA A 17 19.78 -7.73 3.16
CA ALA A 17 19.50 -6.36 2.74
C ALA A 17 18.00 -6.14 2.48
N VAL A 18 17.31 -7.12 1.87
CA VAL A 18 15.86 -7.07 1.65
C VAL A 18 15.09 -7.06 2.97
N LYS A 19 15.47 -7.88 3.95
CA LYS A 19 14.85 -7.88 5.29
C LYS A 19 15.07 -6.55 6.02
N ASP A 20 16.30 -6.03 5.98
CA ASP A 20 16.64 -4.75 6.59
C ASP A 20 15.87 -3.58 5.92
N ALA A 21 15.57 -3.68 4.62
CA ALA A 21 14.72 -2.71 3.92
C ALA A 21 13.26 -2.75 4.42
N PHE A 22 12.67 -3.93 4.63
CA PHE A 22 11.34 -4.05 5.23
C PHE A 22 11.30 -3.47 6.66
N ASP A 23 12.32 -3.72 7.48
CA ASP A 23 12.43 -3.11 8.81
C ASP A 23 12.54 -1.59 8.73
N THR A 24 13.23 -1.07 7.71
CA THR A 24 13.33 0.38 7.46
C THR A 24 11.96 0.98 7.08
N VAL A 25 11.17 0.29 6.26
CA VAL A 25 9.81 0.69 5.92
C VAL A 25 8.94 0.78 7.19
N LEU A 26 8.99 -0.24 8.06
CA LEU A 26 8.25 -0.24 9.32
C LEU A 26 8.67 0.90 10.25
N LYS A 27 9.97 1.23 10.31
CA LYS A 27 10.47 2.38 11.09
C LYS A 27 10.01 3.73 10.54
N LYS A 28 9.90 3.86 9.21
CA LYS A 28 9.46 5.10 8.54
C LYS A 28 7.96 5.32 8.60
N LEU A 29 7.19 4.25 8.82
CA LEU A 29 5.73 4.28 8.91
C LEU A 29 5.28 3.76 10.29
N PRO A 30 5.64 4.46 11.39
CA PRO A 30 5.38 4.00 12.77
C PRO A 30 3.88 3.96 13.13
N PHE A 31 3.03 4.57 12.30
CA PHE A 31 1.57 4.58 12.45
C PHE A 31 0.89 3.37 11.79
N LEU A 32 1.63 2.50 11.08
CA LEU A 32 1.08 1.26 10.54
C LEU A 32 0.72 0.31 11.69
N VAL A 33 -0.56 0.24 12.00
CA VAL A 33 -1.09 -0.73 12.96
C VAL A 33 -1.12 -2.10 12.30
N ASN A 34 -0.62 -3.11 13.01
CA ASN A 34 -0.70 -4.48 12.57
C ASN A 34 -2.13 -4.98 12.75
N LEU A 35 -2.96 -4.81 11.73
CA LEU A 35 -4.34 -5.28 11.74
C LEU A 35 -4.35 -6.81 11.77
N THR A 36 -5.04 -7.36 12.78
CA THR A 36 -5.31 -8.80 12.87
C THR A 36 -6.07 -9.27 11.63
N PRO A 37 -6.06 -10.58 11.29
CA PRO A 37 -6.81 -11.10 10.16
C PRO A 37 -8.31 -10.78 10.19
N GLN A 38 -8.89 -10.67 11.40
CA GLN A 38 -10.29 -10.29 11.59
C GLN A 38 -10.51 -8.80 11.32
N GLU A 39 -9.64 -7.92 11.82
CA GLU A 39 -9.72 -6.49 11.53
C GLU A 39 -9.49 -6.22 10.04
N ARG A 40 -8.51 -6.87 9.39
CA ARG A 40 -8.30 -6.77 7.94
C ARG A 40 -9.51 -7.17 7.09
N LYS A 41 -10.37 -8.05 7.61
CA LYS A 41 -11.58 -8.51 6.93
C LYS A 41 -12.76 -7.54 7.16
N ALA A 42 -12.78 -6.86 8.29
CA ALA A 42 -13.78 -5.86 8.67
C ALA A 42 -13.44 -4.45 8.16
N THR A 43 -12.17 -4.13 7.93
CA THR A 43 -11.74 -2.85 7.36
C THR A 43 -12.19 -2.75 5.92
N PHE A 44 -12.92 -1.68 5.61
CA PHE A 44 -13.27 -1.34 4.23
C PHE A 44 -12.00 -1.25 3.39
N LYS A 45 -11.91 -2.10 2.36
CA LYS A 45 -10.83 -2.03 1.41
C LYS A 45 -11.20 -1.00 0.36
N ALA A 46 -10.41 0.07 0.31
CA ALA A 46 -10.38 0.94 -0.84
C ALA A 46 -10.22 0.10 -2.11
N GLY A 47 -11.23 0.15 -2.99
CA GLY A 47 -11.16 -0.41 -4.32
C GLY A 47 -10.24 0.42 -5.23
N PRO A 48 -9.97 -0.07 -6.45
CA PRO A 48 -9.08 0.60 -7.40
C PRO A 48 -9.48 2.06 -7.69
N ASP A 49 -10.77 2.38 -7.66
CA ASP A 49 -11.29 3.73 -7.91
C ASP A 49 -11.40 4.62 -6.66
N SER A 50 -11.07 4.08 -5.48
CA SER A 50 -11.22 4.82 -4.21
C SER A 50 -10.29 6.01 -4.09
N VAL A 51 -9.09 5.95 -4.69
CA VAL A 51 -8.17 7.09 -4.75
C VAL A 51 -8.77 8.23 -5.57
N SER A 52 -9.27 7.92 -6.76
CA SER A 52 -9.93 8.90 -7.64
C SER A 52 -11.15 9.53 -6.99
N PHE A 53 -11.97 8.74 -6.28
CA PHE A 53 -13.13 9.23 -5.55
C PHE A 53 -12.75 10.22 -4.44
N VAL A 54 -11.77 9.86 -3.61
CA VAL A 54 -11.32 10.68 -2.48
C VAL A 54 -10.63 11.97 -2.96
N GLN A 55 -9.87 11.90 -4.06
CA GLN A 55 -9.28 13.07 -4.71
C GLN A 55 -10.34 14.02 -5.27
N ASN A 56 -11.36 13.49 -5.95
CA ASN A 56 -12.48 14.31 -6.45
C ASN A 56 -13.26 14.96 -5.30
N ALA A 57 -13.44 14.24 -4.18
CA ALA A 57 -14.06 14.79 -2.98
C ALA A 57 -13.22 15.94 -2.38
N LEU A 58 -11.88 15.83 -2.40
CA LEU A 58 -10.99 16.92 -1.99
C LEU A 58 -11.12 18.13 -2.91
N THR A 59 -11.14 17.93 -4.22
CA THR A 59 -11.34 19.03 -5.19
C THR A 59 -12.67 19.73 -4.95
N ALA A 60 -13.76 19.00 -4.80
CA ALA A 60 -15.08 19.57 -4.50
C ALA A 60 -15.11 20.33 -3.17
N ALA A 61 -14.44 19.81 -2.13
CA ALA A 61 -14.28 20.45 -0.83
C ALA A 61 -13.49 21.77 -0.89
N GLN A 62 -12.56 21.89 -1.84
CA GLN A 62 -11.74 23.10 -2.05
C GLN A 62 -12.47 24.13 -2.90
N ASP A 63 -13.17 23.68 -3.95
CA ASP A 63 -13.91 24.55 -4.87
C ASP A 63 -15.18 25.12 -4.24
N HIS A 64 -15.77 24.39 -3.29
CA HIS A 64 -17.01 24.77 -2.62
C HIS A 64 -16.88 24.64 -1.09
N PRO A 65 -16.13 25.53 -0.42
CA PRO A 65 -15.90 25.43 1.02
C PRO A 65 -17.19 25.56 1.85
N ASP A 66 -18.22 26.20 1.30
CA ASP A 66 -19.50 26.48 1.97
C ASP A 66 -20.39 25.24 2.13
N ILE A 67 -20.13 24.15 1.38
CA ILE A 67 -20.90 22.89 1.48
C ILE A 67 -20.50 22.10 2.73
N LEU A 68 -19.35 22.42 3.31
CA LEU A 68 -18.80 21.72 4.46
C LEU A 68 -19.17 22.47 5.74
N PRO A 69 -19.41 21.75 6.85
CA PRO A 69 -19.61 22.38 8.15
C PRO A 69 -18.43 23.27 8.52
N ALA A 70 -18.67 24.38 9.23
CA ALA A 70 -17.60 25.28 9.68
C ALA A 70 -16.57 24.60 10.61
N SER A 71 -16.93 23.45 11.21
CA SER A 71 -16.02 22.62 12.03
C SER A 71 -15.13 21.69 11.20
N PHE A 72 -15.36 21.57 9.89
CA PHE A 72 -14.61 20.68 9.02
C PHE A 72 -13.31 21.35 8.56
N SER A 73 -12.17 20.68 8.77
CA SER A 73 -10.87 21.18 8.36
C SER A 73 -10.49 20.62 6.99
N THR A 74 -10.64 21.41 5.93
CA THR A 74 -10.18 21.05 4.58
C THR A 74 -8.68 20.78 4.54
N LYS A 75 -7.91 21.41 5.44
CA LYS A 75 -6.47 21.17 5.58
C LYS A 75 -6.16 19.77 6.12
N GLU A 76 -6.87 19.33 7.16
CA GLU A 76 -6.70 17.98 7.70
C GLU A 76 -7.15 16.94 6.67
N PHE A 77 -8.30 17.19 6.03
CA PHE A 77 -8.79 16.33 4.96
C PHE A 77 -7.78 16.19 3.81
N LYS A 78 -7.14 17.28 3.38
CA LYS A 78 -6.08 17.22 2.38
C LYS A 78 -4.92 16.32 2.82
N ASN A 79 -4.45 16.46 4.06
CA ASN A 79 -3.36 15.63 4.58
C ASN A 79 -3.74 14.14 4.57
N ASP A 80 -4.99 13.82 4.91
CA ASP A 80 -5.50 12.45 4.91
C ASP A 80 -5.58 11.88 3.48
N VAL A 81 -6.06 12.66 2.51
CA VAL A 81 -6.11 12.26 1.09
C VAL A 81 -4.71 12.04 0.53
N ASP A 82 -3.76 12.94 0.83
CA ASP A 82 -2.37 12.83 0.39
C ASP A 82 -1.72 11.58 0.99
N LEU A 83 -1.90 11.32 2.29
CA LEU A 83 -1.40 10.13 2.97
C LEU A 83 -2.03 8.84 2.40
N PHE A 84 -3.34 8.84 2.19
CA PHE A 84 -4.08 7.71 1.62
C PHE A 84 -3.58 7.37 0.20
N THR A 85 -3.29 8.37 -0.61
CA THR A 85 -2.74 8.18 -1.97
C THR A 85 -1.38 7.49 -1.91
N VAL A 86 -0.46 7.99 -1.06
CA VAL A 86 0.88 7.41 -0.89
C VAL A 86 0.82 5.98 -0.35
N LEU A 87 -0.02 5.72 0.67
CA LEU A 87 -0.17 4.38 1.23
C LEU A 87 -0.76 3.38 0.23
N THR A 88 -1.69 3.83 -0.62
CA THR A 88 -2.27 2.99 -1.68
C THR A 88 -1.23 2.61 -2.73
N GLU A 89 -0.37 3.54 -3.14
CA GLU A 89 0.72 3.29 -4.08
C GLU A 89 1.74 2.29 -3.49
N LEU A 90 2.20 2.53 -2.25
CA LEU A 90 3.12 1.63 -1.55
C LEU A 90 2.52 0.23 -1.37
N GLY A 91 1.23 0.15 -1.04
CA GLY A 91 0.50 -1.12 -0.92
C GLY A 91 0.41 -1.88 -2.24
N THR A 92 0.22 -1.17 -3.35
CA THR A 92 0.20 -1.77 -4.70
C THR A 92 1.57 -2.35 -5.06
N ILE A 93 2.65 -1.61 -4.83
CA ILE A 93 4.02 -2.08 -5.05
C ILE A 93 4.31 -3.31 -4.19
N ALA A 94 3.97 -3.27 -2.90
CA ALA A 94 4.16 -4.40 -2.00
C ALA A 94 3.39 -5.64 -2.45
N ALA A 95 2.15 -5.48 -2.91
CA ALA A 95 1.34 -6.56 -3.46
C ALA A 95 1.93 -7.16 -4.74
N SER A 96 2.44 -6.32 -5.65
CA SER A 96 3.13 -6.78 -6.86
C SER A 96 4.38 -7.60 -6.51
N VAL A 97 5.22 -7.12 -5.58
CA VAL A 97 6.40 -7.86 -5.09
C VAL A 97 5.98 -9.20 -4.49
N ALA A 98 4.95 -9.22 -3.64
CA ALA A 98 4.43 -10.46 -3.07
C ALA A 98 3.97 -11.46 -4.15
N CYS A 99 3.28 -10.98 -5.19
CA CYS A 99 2.87 -11.81 -6.33
C CYS A 99 4.08 -12.41 -7.08
N TYR A 100 5.13 -11.62 -7.35
CA TYR A 100 6.35 -12.13 -7.98
C TYR A 100 7.05 -13.18 -7.12
N VAL A 101 7.15 -12.95 -5.82
CA VAL A 101 7.75 -13.90 -4.86
C VAL A 101 6.95 -15.21 -4.83
N LEU A 102 5.62 -15.14 -4.73
CA LEU A 102 4.75 -16.33 -4.70
C LEU A 102 4.77 -17.12 -6.01
N ARG A 103 4.83 -16.43 -7.17
CA ARG A 103 4.94 -17.07 -8.48
C ARG A 103 6.25 -17.83 -8.60
N ASN A 104 7.38 -17.15 -8.39
CA ASN A 104 8.70 -17.77 -8.50
C ASN A 104 8.91 -18.87 -7.46
N SER A 105 8.32 -18.76 -6.26
CA SER A 105 8.36 -19.84 -5.26
C SER A 105 7.60 -21.10 -5.68
N ARG A 106 6.53 -20.97 -6.49
CA ARG A 106 5.82 -22.12 -7.08
C ARG A 106 6.59 -22.74 -8.23
N ASP A 107 7.33 -21.93 -8.99
CA ASP A 107 8.12 -22.39 -10.14
C ASP A 107 9.45 -23.06 -9.75
N ILE A 108 9.88 -22.95 -8.48
CA ILE A 108 11.12 -23.54 -7.93
C ILE A 108 10.92 -24.96 -7.38
N VAL A 109 9.69 -25.36 -7.05
CA VAL A 109 9.39 -26.72 -6.55
C VAL A 109 8.80 -27.54 -7.71
N PRO A 110 9.40 -28.70 -8.07
CA PRO A 110 8.89 -29.57 -9.14
C PRO A 110 7.53 -30.19 -8.82
#